data_AF-A0A968TBU3-F1
#
_entry.id   AF-A0A968TBU3-F1
#
_cell.length_a   1.000
_cell.length_b   1.000
_cell.length_c   1.000
_cell.angle_alpha   90.00
_cell.angle_beta   90.00
_cell.angle_gamma   90.00
#
_symmetry.space_group_name_H-M   'P 1'
#
loop_
_entity.id
_entity.type
_entity.pdbx_description
1 polymer ?
#
loop_
_entity_poly.entity_id
_entity_poly.type
_entity_poly.pdbx_seq_one_letter_code
_entity_poly.pdbx_strand_id
1 'polypeptide(L)'
;MPAALYHFPTPAPTTCAACGQVLSGTYYVLIDRPERYCPTCIHTRPRCDTCGAPLTNQAWQLHDGRQQCNQCHQVAIYDLTLARQLFLETVQTLRERQGLVLRVGVDFRLVDAPTMRELRQHEIDESGTAPTPTRYERTLGLYLRQGRVRAIFLLHGLPRLIFRTTVAHEYAHAWQGEHCPLLTDLVLREGFAEWVAYRHLVQLGAHRAVARMLQGNHPYRPMLEIVLQLEAQLGTDGLMQYIRTVE
;
A
#
# COMPACT_ATOMS: atom_id res chain seq x y z
N MET A 1 16.09 -3.05 49.07
CA MET A 1 15.58 -3.93 48.00
C MET A 1 14.19 -3.41 47.63
N PRO A 2 14.03 -2.60 46.57
CA PRO A 2 12.71 -2.13 46.18
C PRO A 2 11.91 -3.29 45.56
N ALA A 3 10.63 -3.38 45.95
CA ALA A 3 9.71 -4.40 45.48
C ALA A 3 9.59 -4.38 43.95
N ALA A 4 9.72 -5.55 43.33
CA ALA A 4 9.47 -5.71 41.91
C ALA A 4 7.99 -5.38 41.63
N LEU A 5 7.74 -4.27 40.93
CA LEU A 5 6.44 -3.93 40.40
C LEU A 5 6.15 -4.89 39.24
N TYR A 6 5.37 -5.93 39.48
CA TYR A 6 4.85 -6.79 38.44
C TYR A 6 3.79 -6.03 37.64
N HIS A 7 4.11 -5.69 36.40
CA HIS A 7 3.12 -5.19 35.44
C HIS A 7 2.28 -6.38 34.96
N PHE A 8 1.07 -6.51 35.48
CA PHE A 8 0.09 -7.45 34.91
C PHE A 8 -0.41 -6.87 33.57
N PRO A 9 -0.31 -7.60 32.46
CA PRO A 9 -0.91 -7.15 31.20
C PRO A 9 -2.43 -7.02 31.42
N THR A 10 -2.99 -5.84 31.18
CA THR A 10 -4.44 -5.62 31.11
C THR A 10 -5.07 -6.70 30.22
N PRO A 11 -6.15 -7.39 30.67
CA PRO A 11 -6.78 -8.42 29.86
C PRO A 11 -7.24 -7.82 28.53
N ALA A 12 -6.89 -8.51 27.43
CA ALA A 12 -7.26 -8.12 26.08
C ALA A 12 -8.79 -7.88 26.00
N PRO A 13 -9.24 -6.90 25.20
CA PRO A 13 -10.63 -6.46 25.19
C PRO A 13 -11.58 -7.66 25.06
N THR A 14 -12.49 -7.74 26.02
CA THR A 14 -13.56 -8.76 26.09
C THR A 14 -14.78 -8.31 25.31
N THR A 15 -14.67 -7.31 24.43
CA THR A 15 -15.79 -6.75 23.66
C THR A 15 -15.48 -6.72 22.16
N CYS A 16 -16.53 -6.82 21.36
CA CYS A 16 -16.46 -6.72 19.91
C CYS A 16 -16.13 -5.27 19.51
N ALA A 17 -15.08 -5.07 18.73
CA ALA A 17 -14.66 -3.75 18.25
C ALA A 17 -15.68 -3.06 17.34
N ALA A 18 -16.63 -3.80 16.76
CA ALA A 18 -17.66 -3.24 15.89
C ALA A 18 -18.97 -2.85 16.63
N CYS A 19 -19.47 -3.70 17.51
CA CYS A 19 -20.76 -3.49 18.19
C CYS A 19 -20.66 -3.23 19.70
N GLY A 20 -19.47 -3.32 20.29
CA GLY A 20 -19.24 -3.11 21.73
C GLY A 20 -19.72 -4.23 22.65
N GLN A 21 -20.43 -5.25 22.12
CA GLN A 21 -20.95 -6.36 22.92
C GLN A 21 -19.84 -7.24 23.50
N VAL A 22 -20.07 -7.80 24.68
CA VAL A 22 -19.13 -8.74 25.33
C VAL A 22 -18.96 -10.00 24.47
N LEU A 23 -17.71 -10.41 24.30
CA LEU A 23 -17.28 -11.63 23.62
C LEU A 23 -17.22 -12.77 24.64
N SER A 24 -18.32 -13.51 24.77
CA SER A 24 -18.41 -14.75 25.55
C SER A 24 -18.39 -15.96 24.61
N GLY A 25 -17.26 -16.24 23.96
CA GLY A 25 -17.13 -17.35 23.02
C GLY A 25 -16.15 -17.08 21.88
N THR A 26 -16.40 -17.71 20.73
CA THR A 26 -15.58 -17.55 19.52
C THR A 26 -15.55 -16.09 19.07
N TYR A 27 -14.35 -15.61 18.74
CA TYR A 27 -14.14 -14.30 18.15
C TYR A 27 -13.19 -14.42 16.95
N TYR A 28 -13.24 -13.41 16.09
CA TYR A 28 -12.40 -13.31 14.91
C TYR A 28 -11.46 -12.12 15.06
N VAL A 29 -10.24 -12.27 14.56
CA VAL A 29 -9.27 -11.19 14.41
C VAL A 29 -8.96 -11.05 12.93
N LEU A 30 -8.72 -9.82 12.48
CA LEU A 30 -8.15 -9.61 11.16
C LEU A 30 -6.63 -9.73 11.25
N ILE A 31 -6.00 -10.16 10.17
CA ILE A 31 -4.54 -10.21 10.07
C ILE A 31 -3.99 -8.80 10.37
N ASP A 32 -2.96 -8.73 11.21
CA ASP A 32 -2.28 -7.50 11.65
C ASP A 32 -3.13 -6.51 12.45
N ARG A 33 -4.23 -6.97 13.03
CA ARG A 33 -5.17 -6.15 13.78
C ARG A 33 -5.48 -6.77 15.14
N PRO A 34 -5.22 -6.05 16.25
CA PRO A 34 -5.50 -6.56 17.60
C PRO A 34 -7.01 -6.57 17.92
N GLU A 35 -7.83 -5.88 17.12
CA GLU A 35 -9.28 -5.79 17.33
C GLU A 35 -9.97 -7.14 17.13
N ARG A 36 -10.88 -7.46 18.04
CA ARG A 36 -11.68 -8.69 18.02
C ARG A 36 -13.10 -8.40 17.56
N TYR A 37 -13.67 -9.30 16.77
CA TYR A 37 -15.01 -9.17 16.20
C TYR A 37 -15.86 -10.40 16.54
N CYS A 38 -17.12 -10.19 16.91
CA CYS A 38 -18.06 -11.29 17.11
C CYS A 38 -18.43 -11.94 15.77
N PRO A 39 -18.91 -13.20 15.77
CA PRO A 39 -19.31 -13.92 14.55
C PRO A 39 -20.34 -13.14 13.73
N THR A 40 -21.30 -12.46 14.36
CA THR A 40 -22.29 -11.67 13.64
C THR A 40 -21.64 -10.49 12.91
N CYS A 41 -20.80 -9.71 13.59
CA CYS A 41 -20.23 -8.49 13.01
C CYS A 41 -19.25 -8.80 11.88
N ILE A 42 -18.43 -9.85 12.01
CA ILE A 42 -17.50 -10.21 10.95
C ILE A 42 -18.24 -10.67 9.68
N HIS A 43 -19.39 -11.33 9.77
CA HIS A 43 -20.09 -11.82 8.57
C HIS A 43 -21.08 -10.81 7.97
N THR A 44 -21.68 -9.94 8.76
CA THR A 44 -22.86 -9.15 8.32
C THR A 44 -22.61 -7.66 8.13
N ARG A 45 -21.63 -7.07 8.82
CA ARG A 45 -21.45 -5.62 8.73
C ARG A 45 -20.70 -5.22 7.45
N PRO A 46 -21.02 -4.06 6.86
CA PRO A 46 -20.22 -3.49 5.78
C PRO A 46 -18.76 -3.34 6.20
N ARG A 47 -17.86 -3.36 5.21
CA ARG A 47 -16.41 -3.31 5.45
C ARG A 47 -15.86 -1.92 5.16
N CYS A 48 -14.85 -1.52 5.92
CA CYS A 48 -14.04 -0.37 5.58
C CYS A 48 -13.28 -0.64 4.27
N ASP A 49 -13.45 0.23 3.27
CA ASP A 49 -12.82 0.11 1.95
C ASP A 49 -11.30 0.22 1.99
N THR A 50 -10.73 0.65 3.11
CA THR A 50 -9.28 0.81 3.29
C THR A 50 -8.63 -0.39 3.99
N CYS A 51 -9.30 -1.03 4.94
CA CYS A 51 -8.67 -2.04 5.79
C CYS A 51 -9.48 -3.33 5.96
N GLY A 52 -10.67 -3.42 5.37
CA GLY A 52 -11.54 -4.59 5.46
C GLY A 52 -12.20 -4.83 6.82
N ALA A 53 -11.94 -3.99 7.84
CA ALA A 53 -12.57 -4.10 9.14
C ALA A 53 -14.09 -3.92 9.05
N PRO A 54 -14.90 -4.73 9.76
CA PRO A 54 -16.32 -4.46 9.95
C PRO A 54 -16.50 -3.03 10.49
N LEU A 55 -17.37 -2.25 9.83
CA LEU A 55 -17.67 -0.89 10.27
C LEU A 55 -18.45 -0.89 11.57
N THR A 56 -18.14 0.07 12.44
CA THR A 56 -18.91 0.31 13.65
C THR A 56 -20.20 1.08 13.33
N ASN A 57 -20.98 1.50 14.33
CA ASN A 57 -22.07 2.47 14.10
C ASN A 57 -21.54 3.86 13.71
N GLN A 58 -20.26 4.15 14.01
CA GLN A 58 -19.53 5.31 13.52
C GLN A 58 -18.66 4.89 12.32
N ALA A 59 -19.04 5.38 11.15
CA ALA A 59 -18.31 5.21 9.91
C ALA A 59 -18.32 6.53 9.12
N TRP A 60 -17.28 6.72 8.31
CA TRP A 60 -17.10 7.93 7.52
C TRP A 60 -17.34 7.60 6.06
N GLN A 61 -18.28 8.30 5.41
CA GLN A 61 -18.51 8.17 3.98
C GLN A 61 -17.69 9.24 3.24
N LEU A 62 -16.88 8.81 2.28
CA LEU A 62 -16.13 9.69 1.39
C LEU A 62 -17.02 10.19 0.25
N HIS A 63 -16.57 11.25 -0.43
CA HIS A 63 -17.35 11.87 -1.52
C HIS A 63 -17.60 10.93 -2.71
N ASP A 64 -16.78 9.88 -2.85
CA ASP A 64 -16.89 8.86 -3.90
C ASP A 64 -17.68 7.60 -3.46
N GLY A 65 -18.34 7.67 -2.30
CA GLY A 65 -19.20 6.63 -1.76
C GLY A 65 -18.49 5.56 -0.94
N ARG A 66 -17.15 5.50 -0.94
CA ARG A 66 -16.38 4.59 -0.07
C ARG A 66 -16.63 4.90 1.40
N GLN A 67 -16.57 3.87 2.23
CA GLN A 67 -16.72 3.94 3.67
C GLN A 67 -15.41 3.62 4.40
N GLN A 68 -15.10 4.40 5.42
CA GLN A 68 -13.94 4.20 6.27
C GLN A 68 -14.32 4.03 7.75
N CYS A 69 -13.62 3.12 8.42
CA CYS A 69 -13.65 3.07 9.87
C CYS A 69 -12.91 4.27 10.45
N ASN A 70 -13.25 4.64 11.68
CA ASN A 70 -12.67 5.80 12.36
C ASN A 70 -11.14 5.80 12.39
N GLN A 71 -10.51 4.63 12.62
CA GLN A 71 -9.05 4.53 12.66
C GLN A 71 -8.38 4.80 11.31
N CYS A 72 -8.99 4.37 10.20
CA CYS A 72 -8.46 4.70 8.87
C CYS A 72 -8.67 6.18 8.57
N HIS A 73 -9.87 6.70 8.87
CA HIS A 73 -10.24 8.08 8.60
C HIS A 73 -9.33 9.09 9.33
N GLN A 74 -8.99 8.83 10.61
CA GLN A 74 -8.17 9.73 11.44
C GLN A 74 -6.75 9.97 10.91
N VAL A 75 -6.20 9.02 10.14
CA VAL A 75 -4.83 9.11 9.59
C VAL A 75 -4.82 9.21 8.07
N ALA A 76 -5.99 9.35 7.46
CA ALA A 76 -6.14 9.46 6.02
C ALA A 76 -5.76 10.85 5.52
N ILE A 77 -5.23 10.89 4.30
CA ILE A 77 -4.82 12.13 3.64
C ILE A 77 -5.94 12.59 2.69
N TYR A 78 -6.53 13.75 3.01
CA TYR A 78 -7.58 14.39 2.21
C TYR A 78 -7.11 15.71 1.60
N ASP A 79 -6.27 16.46 2.32
CA ASP A 79 -5.74 17.74 1.86
C ASP A 79 -4.67 17.55 0.78
N LEU A 80 -4.83 18.23 -0.34
CA LEU A 80 -3.94 18.13 -1.50
C LEU A 80 -2.55 18.71 -1.20
N THR A 81 -2.43 19.71 -0.35
CA THR A 81 -1.15 20.33 0.01
C THR A 81 -0.31 19.34 0.81
N LEU A 82 -0.91 18.73 1.84
CA LEU A 82 -0.30 17.66 2.62
C LEU A 82 0.05 16.44 1.74
N ALA A 83 -0.84 16.04 0.83
CA ALA A 83 -0.57 14.94 -0.10
C ALA A 83 0.66 15.23 -0.98
N ARG A 84 0.77 16.44 -1.53
CA ARG A 84 1.93 16.89 -2.32
C ARG A 84 3.21 16.90 -1.50
N GLN A 85 3.16 17.41 -0.27
CA GLN A 85 4.30 17.40 0.63
C GLN A 85 4.78 15.96 0.89
N LEU A 86 3.87 15.06 1.26
CA LEU A 86 4.21 13.66 1.53
C LEU A 86 4.75 12.93 0.31
N PHE A 87 4.19 13.22 -0.87
CA PHE A 87 4.72 12.71 -2.13
C PHE A 87 6.18 13.13 -2.33
N LEU A 88 6.48 14.43 -2.20
CA LEU A 88 7.83 14.97 -2.37
C LEU A 88 8.81 14.41 -1.33
N GLU A 89 8.41 14.33 -0.06
CA GLU A 89 9.23 13.73 1.01
C GLU A 89 9.57 12.26 0.72
N THR A 90 8.57 11.47 0.28
CA THR A 90 8.80 10.08 -0.11
C THR A 90 9.74 10.00 -1.29
N VAL A 91 9.50 10.75 -2.37
CA VAL A 91 10.37 10.78 -3.56
C VAL A 91 11.80 11.18 -3.21
N GLN A 92 11.99 12.20 -2.38
CA GLN A 92 13.31 12.61 -1.92
C GLN A 92 14.02 11.48 -1.17
N THR A 93 13.31 10.79 -0.28
CA THR A 93 13.85 9.62 0.44
C THR A 93 14.28 8.51 -0.53
N LEU A 94 13.47 8.21 -1.54
CA LEU A 94 13.78 7.18 -2.54
C LEU A 94 15.01 7.54 -3.38
N ARG A 95 15.15 8.81 -3.74
CA ARG A 95 16.34 9.32 -4.45
C ARG A 95 17.60 9.18 -3.60
N GLU A 96 17.56 9.65 -2.36
CA GLU A 96 18.73 9.70 -1.48
C GLU A 96 19.13 8.33 -0.93
N ARG A 97 18.15 7.48 -0.61
CA ARG A 97 18.40 6.20 0.09
C ARG A 97 18.39 4.98 -0.82
N GLN A 98 17.81 5.08 -2.02
CA GLN A 98 17.67 3.97 -2.95
C GLN A 98 18.18 4.31 -4.37
N GLY A 99 18.66 5.54 -4.62
CA GLY A 99 19.25 5.93 -5.90
C GLY A 99 18.24 6.04 -7.06
N LEU A 100 16.93 6.11 -6.77
CA LEU A 100 15.88 6.19 -7.78
C LEU A 100 15.69 7.62 -8.29
N VAL A 101 16.58 8.05 -9.19
CA VAL A 101 16.53 9.38 -9.81
C VAL A 101 15.82 9.31 -11.16
N LEU A 102 14.79 10.14 -11.36
CA LEU A 102 14.18 10.35 -12.67
C LEU A 102 14.93 11.43 -13.45
N ARG A 103 15.11 11.23 -14.76
CA ARG A 103 15.72 12.15 -15.72
C ARG A 103 14.76 13.26 -16.15
N VAL A 104 13.49 12.93 -16.37
CA VAL A 104 12.49 13.92 -16.80
C VAL A 104 11.59 14.35 -15.65
N GLY A 105 11.32 13.43 -14.71
CA GLY A 105 10.40 13.66 -13.60
C GLY A 105 8.98 13.14 -13.88
N VAL A 106 8.09 13.37 -12.92
CA VAL A 106 6.72 12.87 -12.93
C VAL A 106 5.81 13.82 -12.16
N ASP A 107 4.60 14.04 -12.67
CA ASP A 107 3.56 14.80 -12.01
C ASP A 107 2.86 13.98 -10.93
N PHE A 108 2.27 14.65 -9.95
CA PHE A 108 1.44 14.02 -8.91
C PHE A 108 0.00 14.52 -8.96
N ARG A 109 -0.95 13.60 -8.84
CA ARG A 109 -2.40 13.87 -8.78
C ARG A 109 -3.06 13.01 -7.71
N LEU A 110 -3.94 13.62 -6.92
CA LEU A 110 -4.82 12.91 -5.98
C LEU A 110 -6.20 12.81 -6.63
N VAL A 111 -6.75 11.60 -6.73
CA VAL A 111 -8.00 11.34 -7.47
C VAL A 111 -8.92 10.42 -6.69
N ASP A 112 -10.20 10.42 -7.02
CA ASP A 112 -11.17 9.54 -6.39
C ASP A 112 -11.31 8.18 -7.07
N ALA A 113 -12.11 7.29 -6.49
CA ALA A 113 -12.27 5.94 -7.00
C ALA A 113 -12.87 5.88 -8.43
N PRO A 114 -13.91 6.66 -8.80
CA PRO A 114 -14.38 6.73 -10.18
C PRO A 114 -13.29 7.15 -11.17
N THR A 115 -12.58 8.25 -10.89
CA THR A 115 -11.50 8.74 -11.75
C THR A 115 -10.38 7.71 -11.88
N MET A 116 -9.98 7.05 -10.78
CA MET A 116 -8.96 6.00 -10.80
C MET A 116 -9.34 4.83 -11.71
N ARG A 117 -10.62 4.41 -11.68
CA ARG A 117 -11.12 3.33 -12.56
C ARG A 117 -11.10 3.74 -14.02
N GLU A 118 -11.50 4.96 -14.35
CA GLU A 118 -11.46 5.48 -15.72
C GLU A 118 -10.02 5.52 -16.26
N LEU A 119 -9.07 6.03 -15.48
CA LEU A 119 -7.65 6.05 -15.83
C LEU A 119 -7.09 4.62 -16.05
N ARG A 120 -7.48 3.68 -15.19
CA ARG A 120 -7.08 2.27 -15.31
C ARG A 120 -7.65 1.61 -16.56
N GLN A 121 -8.92 1.88 -16.88
CA GLN A 121 -9.57 1.36 -18.08
C GLN A 121 -8.86 1.87 -19.35
N HIS A 122 -8.56 3.17 -19.38
CA HIS A 122 -7.85 3.76 -20.51
C HIS A 122 -6.46 3.16 -20.73
N GLU A 123 -5.70 2.88 -19.66
CA GLU A 123 -4.40 2.19 -19.76
C GLU A 123 -4.53 0.77 -20.36
N ILE A 124 -5.58 0.04 -19.97
CA ILE A 124 -5.86 -1.31 -20.47
C ILE A 124 -6.18 -1.26 -21.96
N ASP A 125 -7.06 -0.34 -22.36
CA ASP A 125 -7.51 -0.20 -23.75
C ASP A 125 -6.34 0.16 -24.68
N GLU A 126 -5.41 1.00 -24.23
CA GLU A 126 -4.22 1.38 -25.01
C GLU A 126 -3.14 0.29 -25.04
N SER A 127 -2.97 -0.47 -23.95
CA SER A 127 -1.93 -1.50 -23.85
C SER A 127 -2.31 -2.84 -24.48
N GLY A 128 -3.61 -3.08 -24.71
CA GLY A 128 -4.12 -4.35 -25.24
C GLY A 128 -3.97 -5.53 -24.25
N THR A 129 -3.62 -5.27 -23.00
CA THR A 129 -3.37 -6.29 -21.98
C THR A 129 -4.67 -6.67 -21.27
N ALA A 130 -5.08 -7.93 -21.30
CA ALA A 130 -6.28 -8.38 -20.59
C ALA A 130 -6.14 -8.12 -19.07
N PRO A 131 -7.14 -7.51 -18.41
CA PRO A 131 -7.04 -7.20 -17.00
C PRO A 131 -7.03 -8.47 -16.15
N THR A 132 -6.13 -8.56 -15.17
CA THR A 132 -6.33 -9.48 -14.04
C THR A 132 -7.43 -8.91 -13.13
N PRO A 133 -8.52 -9.67 -12.85
CA PRO A 133 -9.69 -9.16 -12.12
C PRO A 133 -9.35 -8.55 -10.76
N THR A 134 -8.32 -9.06 -10.09
CA THR A 134 -7.86 -8.59 -8.77
C THR A 134 -7.22 -7.20 -8.79
N ARG A 135 -6.72 -6.73 -9.95
CA ARG A 135 -6.06 -5.42 -10.10
C ARG A 135 -7.05 -4.27 -10.30
N TYR A 136 -8.27 -4.58 -10.75
CA TYR A 136 -9.28 -3.59 -11.18
C TYR A 136 -10.09 -2.99 -10.02
N GLU A 137 -10.42 -3.78 -8.99
CA GLU A 137 -11.39 -3.33 -7.98
C GLU A 137 -10.79 -2.48 -6.85
N ARG A 138 -9.45 -2.48 -6.67
CA ARG A 138 -8.76 -1.80 -5.54
C ARG A 138 -7.44 -1.14 -5.91
N THR A 139 -7.35 -0.51 -7.09
CA THR A 139 -6.18 0.28 -7.49
C THR A 139 -5.98 1.46 -6.52
N LEU A 140 -4.90 1.44 -5.74
CA LEU A 140 -4.56 2.52 -4.79
C LEU A 140 -3.72 3.63 -5.42
N GLY A 141 -2.93 3.27 -6.42
CA GLY A 141 -2.08 4.16 -7.18
C GLY A 141 -1.91 3.67 -8.62
N LEU A 142 -1.50 4.59 -9.48
CA LEU A 142 -1.25 4.30 -10.88
C LEU A 142 -0.22 5.28 -11.43
N TYR A 143 0.91 4.77 -11.91
CA TYR A 143 1.78 5.49 -12.81
C TYR A 143 1.30 5.35 -14.26
N LEU A 144 1.06 6.48 -14.94
CA LEU A 144 0.75 6.52 -16.36
C LEU A 144 1.82 7.28 -17.14
N ARG A 145 2.15 6.73 -18.30
CA ARG A 145 2.98 7.36 -19.33
C ARG A 145 2.25 7.30 -20.66
N GLN A 146 1.72 8.44 -21.10
CA GLN A 146 1.04 8.57 -22.39
C GLN A 146 1.60 9.77 -23.15
N GLY A 147 2.30 9.51 -24.26
CA GLY A 147 3.02 10.55 -25.00
C GLY A 147 4.01 11.32 -24.11
N ARG A 148 3.76 12.62 -23.92
CA ARG A 148 4.57 13.50 -23.06
C ARG A 148 4.09 13.55 -21.60
N VAL A 149 2.90 13.02 -21.32
CA VAL A 149 2.32 13.02 -19.97
C VAL A 149 2.93 11.89 -19.16
N ARG A 150 3.43 12.24 -17.97
CA ARG A 150 3.97 11.32 -16.96
C ARG A 150 3.41 11.71 -15.62
N ALA A 151 2.53 10.91 -15.08
CA ALA A 151 1.87 11.24 -13.83
C ALA A 151 1.69 10.00 -12.94
N ILE A 152 1.83 10.21 -11.64
CA ILE A 152 1.45 9.28 -10.59
C ILE A 152 0.14 9.78 -9.99
N PHE A 153 -0.89 8.94 -10.12
CA PHE A 153 -2.21 9.15 -9.54
C PHE A 153 -2.33 8.32 -8.27
N LEU A 154 -2.74 8.94 -7.17
CA LEU A 154 -3.00 8.25 -5.90
C LEU A 154 -4.46 8.41 -5.53
N LEU A 155 -5.02 7.36 -4.94
CA LEU A 155 -6.39 7.36 -4.46
C LEU A 155 -6.54 8.32 -3.26
N HIS A 156 -7.61 9.11 -3.28
CA HIS A 156 -7.98 10.04 -2.21
C HIS A 156 -8.32 9.28 -0.92
N GLY A 157 -7.99 9.85 0.24
CA GLY A 157 -8.34 9.29 1.54
C GLY A 157 -7.50 8.08 1.97
N LEU A 158 -6.32 7.85 1.39
CA LEU A 158 -5.42 6.80 1.87
C LEU A 158 -4.80 7.17 3.23
N PRO A 159 -4.74 6.23 4.20
CA PRO A 159 -3.93 6.38 5.41
C PRO A 159 -2.48 6.76 5.08
N ARG A 160 -1.88 7.66 5.85
CA ARG A 160 -0.51 8.19 5.64
C ARG A 160 0.51 7.13 5.26
N LEU A 161 0.54 6.00 5.96
CA LEU A 161 1.51 4.94 5.69
C LEU A 161 1.23 4.23 4.35
N ILE A 162 -0.03 3.92 4.06
CA ILE A 162 -0.45 3.32 2.79
C ILE A 162 -0.14 4.27 1.64
N PHE A 163 -0.46 5.56 1.80
CA PHE A 163 -0.12 6.60 0.82
C PHE A 163 1.37 6.58 0.47
N ARG A 164 2.27 6.64 1.47
CA ARG A 164 3.71 6.65 1.24
C ARG A 164 4.23 5.37 0.59
N THR A 165 3.70 4.20 0.99
CA THR A 165 4.05 2.91 0.37
C THR A 165 3.61 2.85 -1.09
N THR A 166 2.38 3.30 -1.39
CA THR A 166 1.88 3.37 -2.77
C THR A 166 2.68 4.34 -3.62
N VAL A 167 3.05 5.53 -3.09
CA VAL A 167 3.95 6.44 -3.81
C VAL A 167 5.28 5.76 -4.14
N ALA A 168 5.86 5.01 -3.20
CA ALA A 168 7.12 4.31 -3.44
C ALA A 168 7.00 3.24 -4.54
N HIS A 169 5.90 2.49 -4.55
CA HIS A 169 5.60 1.51 -5.59
C HIS A 169 5.45 2.18 -6.97
N GLU A 170 4.57 3.18 -7.10
CA GLU A 170 4.32 3.85 -8.39
C GLU A 170 5.55 4.62 -8.91
N TYR A 171 6.34 5.20 -8.01
CA TYR A 171 7.57 5.90 -8.39
C TYR A 171 8.65 4.92 -8.89
N ALA A 172 8.67 3.68 -8.41
CA ALA A 172 9.53 2.64 -8.97
C ALA A 172 9.15 2.32 -10.43
N HIS A 173 7.86 2.25 -10.75
CA HIS A 173 7.40 2.10 -12.14
C HIS A 173 7.78 3.29 -13.02
N ALA A 174 7.68 4.51 -12.49
CA ALA A 174 8.18 5.70 -13.20
C ALA A 174 9.68 5.59 -13.52
N TRP A 175 10.47 5.10 -12.56
CA TRP A 175 11.90 4.90 -12.74
C TRP A 175 12.24 3.79 -13.74
N GLN A 176 11.55 2.65 -13.66
CA GLN A 176 11.67 1.55 -14.63
C GLN A 176 11.37 2.05 -16.05
N GLY A 177 10.30 2.82 -16.22
CA GLY A 177 9.91 3.37 -17.53
C GLY A 177 10.93 4.33 -18.15
N GLU A 178 11.92 4.79 -17.39
CA GLU A 178 13.04 5.59 -17.87
C GLU A 178 14.36 4.83 -18.00
N HIS A 179 14.62 3.86 -17.13
CA HIS A 179 15.94 3.25 -16.95
C HIS A 179 16.00 1.79 -17.38
N CYS A 180 14.86 1.14 -17.52
CA CYS A 180 14.73 -0.28 -17.81
C CYS A 180 13.85 -0.49 -19.07
N PRO A 181 14.23 0.06 -20.24
CA PRO A 181 13.37 0.00 -21.43
C PRO A 181 13.17 -1.42 -21.98
N LEU A 182 14.05 -2.36 -21.63
CA LEU A 182 13.97 -3.76 -22.03
C LEU A 182 13.22 -4.63 -21.03
N LEU A 183 12.98 -4.16 -19.81
CA LEU A 183 12.34 -4.96 -18.77
C LEU A 183 10.86 -5.19 -19.12
N THR A 184 10.56 -6.39 -19.61
CA THR A 184 9.19 -6.78 -19.98
C THR A 184 8.56 -7.74 -18.97
N ASP A 185 9.37 -8.52 -18.25
CA ASP A 185 8.94 -9.51 -17.27
C ASP A 185 8.08 -8.88 -16.15
N LEU A 186 6.81 -9.28 -16.06
CA LEU A 186 5.85 -8.75 -15.10
C LEU A 186 6.27 -9.02 -13.65
N VAL A 187 6.85 -10.20 -13.37
CA VAL A 187 7.25 -10.61 -12.03
C VAL A 187 8.39 -9.72 -11.53
N LEU A 188 9.39 -9.45 -12.36
CA LEU A 188 10.49 -8.55 -12.02
C LEU A 188 10.03 -7.09 -11.96
N ARG A 189 9.11 -6.66 -12.83
CA ARG A 189 8.57 -5.29 -12.82
C ARG A 189 7.82 -4.98 -11.52
N GLU A 190 6.79 -5.76 -11.21
CA GLU A 190 5.98 -5.55 -10.01
C GLU A 190 6.76 -5.94 -8.75
N GLY A 191 7.59 -6.99 -8.81
CA GLY A 191 8.44 -7.41 -7.71
C GLY A 191 9.46 -6.34 -7.30
N PHE A 192 10.07 -5.65 -8.26
CA PHE A 192 10.98 -4.54 -7.97
C PHE A 192 10.24 -3.33 -7.41
N ALA A 193 9.06 -2.99 -7.96
CA ALA A 193 8.24 -1.91 -7.41
C ALA A 193 7.82 -2.19 -5.96
N GLU A 194 7.44 -3.43 -5.66
CA GLU A 194 7.11 -3.87 -4.31
C GLU A 194 8.35 -3.89 -3.40
N TRP A 195 9.53 -4.25 -3.92
CA TRP A 195 10.80 -4.18 -3.19
C TRP A 195 11.16 -2.74 -2.78
N VAL A 196 10.98 -1.77 -3.67
CA VAL A 196 11.17 -0.34 -3.36
C VAL A 196 10.23 0.11 -2.24
N ALA A 197 8.96 -0.31 -2.31
CA ALA A 197 7.95 -0.03 -1.29
C ALA A 197 8.30 -0.67 0.06
N TYR A 198 8.77 -1.92 0.05
CA TYR A 198 9.28 -2.64 1.22
C TYR A 198 10.47 -1.91 1.87
N ARG A 199 11.50 -1.56 1.07
CA ARG A 199 12.67 -0.82 1.55
C ARG A 199 12.29 0.53 2.15
N HIS A 200 11.31 1.22 1.56
CA HIS A 200 10.81 2.47 2.11
C HIS A 200 10.14 2.27 3.48
N LEU A 201 9.33 1.22 3.64
CA LEU A 201 8.72 0.90 4.94
C LEU A 201 9.75 0.52 6.01
N VAL A 202 10.80 -0.21 5.64
CA VAL A 202 11.94 -0.50 6.53
C VAL A 202 12.60 0.79 6.99
N GLN A 203 12.86 1.74 6.07
CA GLN A 203 13.45 3.05 6.39
C GLN A 203 12.57 3.89 7.33
N LEU A 204 11.25 3.78 7.22
CA LEU A 204 10.30 4.45 8.11
C LEU A 204 10.17 3.77 9.49
N GLY A 205 10.83 2.64 9.74
CA GLY A 205 10.67 1.87 10.97
C GLY A 205 9.29 1.23 11.12
N ALA A 206 8.57 1.04 10.00
CA ALA A 206 7.19 0.56 10.01
C ALA A 206 7.09 -0.97 10.13
N HIS A 207 7.67 -1.53 11.20
CA HIS A 207 7.90 -2.97 11.37
C HIS A 207 6.67 -3.86 11.13
N ARG A 208 5.48 -3.44 11.59
CA ARG A 208 4.23 -4.18 11.34
C ARG A 208 3.83 -4.21 9.86
N ALA A 209 3.98 -3.10 9.16
CA ALA A 209 3.69 -3.03 7.73
C ALA A 209 4.70 -3.83 6.91
N VAL A 210 5.97 -3.82 7.31
CA VAL A 210 7.02 -4.68 6.73
C VAL A 210 6.67 -6.16 6.91
N ALA A 211 6.35 -6.58 8.14
CA ALA A 211 5.96 -7.96 8.42
C ALA A 211 4.75 -8.40 7.57
N ARG A 212 3.76 -7.52 7.39
CA ARG A 212 2.59 -7.78 6.54
C ARG A 212 2.95 -8.04 5.08
N MET A 213 3.93 -7.32 4.52
CA MET A 213 4.37 -7.59 3.14
C MET A 213 5.01 -8.98 3.00
N LEU A 214 5.69 -9.45 4.04
CA LEU A 214 6.41 -10.73 4.04
C LEU A 214 5.55 -11.93 4.47
N GLN A 215 4.49 -11.72 5.25
CA GLN A 215 3.70 -12.81 5.85
C GLN A 215 2.24 -12.82 5.38
N GLY A 216 1.72 -11.67 4.94
CA GLY A 216 0.35 -11.52 4.50
C GLY A 216 0.07 -12.26 3.18
N ASN A 217 -1.20 -12.57 2.91
CA ASN A 217 -1.62 -13.14 1.64
C ASN A 217 -1.85 -12.03 0.61
N HIS A 218 -0.76 -11.39 0.17
CA HIS A 218 -0.78 -10.29 -0.80
C HIS A 218 -0.37 -10.81 -2.19
N PRO A 219 -1.07 -10.45 -3.29
CA PRO A 219 -0.76 -10.96 -4.64
C PRO A 219 0.66 -10.64 -5.10
N TYR A 220 1.24 -9.54 -4.61
CA TYR A 220 2.60 -9.14 -4.95
C TYR A 220 3.68 -9.78 -4.08
N ARG A 221 3.32 -10.48 -2.99
CA ARG A 221 4.30 -11.10 -2.09
C ARG A 221 5.25 -12.08 -2.81
N PRO A 222 4.78 -13.02 -3.65
CA PRO A 222 5.69 -13.94 -4.34
C PRO A 222 6.69 -13.20 -5.24
N MET A 223 6.28 -12.10 -5.86
CA MET A 223 7.15 -11.28 -6.72
C MET A 223 8.19 -10.52 -5.89
N LEU A 224 7.80 -9.99 -4.73
CA LEU A 224 8.71 -9.40 -3.76
C LEU A 224 9.75 -10.41 -3.24
N GLU A 225 9.33 -11.62 -2.89
CA GLU A 225 10.21 -12.69 -2.41
C GLU A 225 11.31 -13.01 -3.43
N ILE A 226 10.96 -13.07 -4.72
CA ILE A 226 11.93 -13.27 -5.81
C ILE A 226 12.97 -12.16 -5.84
N VAL A 227 12.55 -10.89 -5.77
CA VAL A 227 13.48 -9.75 -5.81
C VAL A 227 14.34 -9.67 -4.55
N LEU A 228 13.80 -10.05 -3.38
CA LEU A 228 14.59 -10.16 -2.14
C LEU A 228 15.65 -11.26 -2.22
N GLN A 229 15.34 -12.40 -2.87
CA GLN A 229 16.32 -13.46 -3.11
C GLN A 229 17.42 -12.98 -4.07
N LEU A 230 17.07 -12.24 -5.13
CA LEU A 230 18.05 -11.62 -6.02
C LEU A 230 18.93 -10.60 -5.28
N GLU A 231 18.34 -9.74 -4.44
CA GLU A 231 19.12 -8.81 -3.60
C GLU A 231 20.10 -9.57 -2.69
N ALA A 232 19.67 -10.67 -2.08
CA ALA A 232 20.52 -11.47 -1.20
C ALA A 232 21.71 -12.10 -1.94
N GLN A 233 21.57 -12.42 -3.23
CA GLN A 233 22.62 -13.01 -4.05
C GLN A 233 23.57 -11.96 -4.66
N LEU A 234 23.02 -10.85 -5.14
CA LEU A 234 23.73 -9.85 -5.93
C LEU A 234 24.18 -8.62 -5.14
N GLY A 235 23.63 -8.44 -3.93
CA GLY A 235 23.65 -7.15 -3.23
C GLY A 235 22.72 -6.13 -3.89
N THR A 236 22.48 -5.02 -3.19
CA THR A 236 21.58 -3.96 -3.67
C THR A 236 22.05 -3.36 -5.01
N ASP A 237 23.34 -3.06 -5.15
CA ASP A 237 23.88 -2.50 -6.40
C ASP A 237 23.80 -3.48 -7.58
N GLY A 238 24.07 -4.76 -7.31
CA GLY A 238 23.96 -5.83 -8.30
C GLY A 238 22.52 -6.05 -8.76
N LEU A 239 21.55 -6.00 -7.84
CA LEU A 239 20.12 -6.03 -8.18
C LEU A 239 19.74 -4.82 -9.06
N MET A 240 20.17 -3.61 -8.70
CA MET A 240 19.87 -2.40 -9.47
C MET A 240 20.45 -2.47 -10.89
N GLN A 241 21.65 -3.04 -11.05
CA GLN A 241 22.24 -3.28 -12.37
C GLN A 241 21.46 -4.34 -13.14
N TYR A 242 21.14 -5.46 -12.51
CA TYR A 242 20.37 -6.56 -13.12
C TYR A 242 19.03 -6.08 -13.67
N ILE A 243 18.25 -5.33 -12.87
CA ILE A 243 16.94 -4.79 -13.28
C ILE A 243 17.04 -3.82 -14.46
N ARG A 244 18.17 -3.13 -14.65
CA ARG A 244 18.38 -2.24 -15.81
C ARG A 244 18.69 -2.97 -17.10
N THR A 245 19.29 -4.15 -17.01
CA THR A 245 19.85 -4.87 -18.16
C THR A 245 19.09 -6.12 -18.56
N VAL A 246 18.20 -6.63 -17.69
CA VAL A 246 17.38 -7.81 -17.98
C VAL A 246 16.32 -7.48 -19.04
N GLU A 247 16.10 -8.43 -19.96
CA GLU A 247 15.14 -8.38 -21.07
C GLU A 247 13.87 -9.19 -20.74
#